data_AF-A0A440WD39-F1
#
_entry.id   AF-A0A440WD39-F1
#
_cell.length_a   1.000
_cell.length_b   1.000
_cell.length_c   1.000
_cell.angle_alpha   90.00
_cell.angle_beta   90.00
_cell.angle_gamma   90.00
#
_symmetry.space_group_name_H-M   'P 1'
#
loop_
_entity.id
_entity.type
_entity.pdbx_description
1 polymer ?
#
loop_
_entity_poly.entity_id
_entity_poly.type
_entity_poly.pdbx_seq_one_letter_code
_entity_poly.pdbx_strand_id
1 'polypeptide(L)' 'MVFPGFLDPEDLVILAAALDDYCRTFRIPSDSEERLHAARHALILFENGCRDPVELSEKLKAKRKPA' A
#
# COMPACT_ATOMS: atom_id res chain seq x y z
N MET A 1 0.82 -16.79 3.80
CA MET A 1 -0.13 -16.00 4.60
C MET A 1 -1.40 -15.89 3.79
N VAL A 2 -2.49 -16.45 4.31
CA VAL A 2 -3.80 -16.46 3.68
C VAL A 2 -4.50 -15.22 4.19
N PHE A 3 -4.72 -14.22 3.33
CA PHE A 3 -5.65 -13.15 3.63
C PHE A 3 -6.96 -13.82 4.05
N PRO A 4 -7.57 -13.51 5.22
CA PRO A 4 -8.96 -13.86 5.40
C PRO A 4 -9.68 -13.22 4.20
N GLY A 5 -10.30 -14.05 3.36
CA GLY A 5 -10.71 -13.70 1.99
C GLY A 5 -11.80 -12.62 1.88
N PHE A 6 -11.97 -11.80 2.91
CA PHE A 6 -12.92 -10.71 3.02
C PHE A 6 -12.16 -9.46 3.45
N LEU A 7 -11.84 -8.62 2.48
CA LEU A 7 -11.58 -7.20 2.70
C LEU A 7 -12.93 -6.49 2.57
N ASP A 8 -13.27 -5.67 3.56
CA ASP A 8 -14.44 -4.83 3.41
C ASP A 8 -14.19 -3.80 2.30
N PRO A 9 -15.24 -3.32 1.61
CA PRO A 9 -15.09 -2.30 0.57
C PRO A 9 -14.37 -1.05 1.09
N GLU A 10 -14.54 -0.72 2.37
CA GLU A 10 -13.87 0.41 3.03
C GLU A 10 -12.36 0.18 3.16
N ASP A 11 -11.94 -1.04 3.50
CA ASP A 11 -10.52 -1.43 3.57
C ASP A 11 -9.85 -1.34 2.20
N LEU A 12 -10.55 -1.74 1.14
CA LEU A 12 -10.06 -1.59 -0.24
C LEU A 12 -9.86 -0.13 -0.63
N VAL A 13 -10.75 0.77 -0.20
CA VAL A 13 -10.59 2.21 -0.44
C VAL A 13 -9.35 2.76 0.27
N ILE A 14 -9.12 2.35 1.52
CA ILE A 14 -7.94 2.74 2.31
C ILE A 14 -6.65 2.28 1.61
N LEU A 15 -6.59 1.00 1.25
CA LEU A 15 -5.42 0.41 0.56
C LEU A 15 -5.17 1.06 -0.80
N ALA A 16 -6.22 1.30 -1.58
CA ALA A 16 -6.12 1.94 -2.88
C ALA A 16 -5.65 3.39 -2.75
N ALA A 17 -6.18 4.15 -1.79
CA ALA A 17 -5.77 5.54 -1.54
C ALA A 17 -4.30 5.64 -1.14
N ALA A 18 -3.84 4.79 -0.21
CA ALA A 18 -2.45 4.76 0.21
C ALA A 18 -1.50 4.39 -0.94
N LEU A 19 -1.87 3.40 -1.76
CA LEU A 19 -1.07 2.97 -2.90
C LEU A 19 -1.03 4.02 -4.01
N ASP A 20 -2.16 4.67 -4.31
CA ASP A 20 -2.24 5.73 -5.32
C ASP A 20 -1.39 6.95 -4.92
N ASP A 21 -1.45 7.35 -3.65
CA ASP A 21 -0.62 8.42 -3.10
C ASP A 21 0.88 8.08 -3.19
N TYR A 22 1.27 6.86 -2.84
CA TYR A 22 2.65 6.38 -2.99
C TYR A 22 3.09 6.41 -4.46
N CYS A 23 2.28 5.88 -5.38
CA CYS A 23 2.60 5.83 -6.81
C CYS A 23 2.70 7.24 -7.41
N ARG A 24 1.80 8.16 -7.04
CA ARG A 24 1.86 9.56 -7.46
C ARG A 24 3.11 10.27 -6.95
N THR A 25 3.45 10.06 -5.67
CA THR A 25 4.63 10.66 -5.04
C THR A 25 5.92 10.28 -5.77
N PHE A 26 6.04 9.03 -6.20
CA PHE A 26 7.24 8.51 -6.86
C PHE A 26 7.13 8.41 -8.39
N ARG A 27 6.03 8.90 -8.97
CA ARG A 27 5.72 8.79 -10.42
C ARG A 27 5.84 7.37 -10.95
N ILE A 28 5.36 6.39 -10.20
CA ILE A 28 5.43 4.97 -10.55
C ILE A 28 4.35 4.68 -11.62
N PRO A 29 4.73 4.09 -12.77
CA PRO A 29 3.79 3.68 -13.80
C PRO A 29 2.79 2.64 -13.29
N SER A 30 1.58 2.66 -13.82
CA SER A 30 0.51 1.74 -13.42
C SER A 30 0.84 0.27 -13.65
N ASP A 31 1.65 -0.04 -14.68
CA ASP A 31 2.07 -1.39 -15.07
C ASP A 31 3.46 -1.76 -14.51
N SER A 32 4.05 -0.94 -13.65
CA SER A 32 5.37 -1.24 -13.08
C SER A 32 5.27 -2.36 -12.04
N GLU A 33 6.24 -3.28 -12.05
CA GLU A 33 6.42 -4.25 -10.98
C GLU A 33 6.64 -3.58 -9.61
N GLU A 34 7.15 -2.34 -9.60
CA GLU A 34 7.29 -1.54 -8.38
C GLU A 34 5.94 -1.27 -7.72
N ARG A 35 4.88 -1.07 -8.50
CA ARG A 35 3.52 -0.90 -7.99
C ARG A 35 3.00 -2.18 -7.36
N LEU A 36 3.23 -3.33 -7.99
CA LEU A 36 2.85 -4.63 -7.42
C LEU A 36 3.59 -4.91 -6.11
N HIS A 37 4.87 -4.55 -6.05
CA HIS A 37 5.67 -4.68 -4.82
C HIS A 37 5.13 -3.76 -3.71
N ALA A 38 4.82 -2.50 -4.04
CA ALA A 38 4.22 -1.55 -3.10
C ALA A 38 2.85 -2.01 -2.61
N ALA A 39 2.01 -2.56 -3.49
CA ALA A 39 0.69 -3.10 -3.13
C ALA A 39 0.81 -4.26 -2.12
N ARG A 40 1.74 -5.19 -2.35
CA ARG A 40 2.02 -6.28 -1.39
C ARG A 40 2.49 -5.75 -0.04
N HIS A 41 3.33 -4.72 -0.03
CA HIS A 41 3.76 -4.09 1.22
C HIS A 41 2.62 -3.38 1.94
N ALA A 42 1.73 -2.70 1.20
CA ALA A 42 0.56 -2.04 1.76
C ALA A 42 -0.35 -3.05 2.46
N LEU A 43 -0.59 -4.19 1.82
CA LEU A 43 -1.36 -5.30 2.37
C LEU A 43 -0.75 -5.84 3.66
N ILE A 44 0.57 -6.07 3.70
CA ILE A 44 1.26 -6.52 4.91
C ILE A 44 1.15 -5.50 6.04
N LEU A 45 1.31 -4.21 5.74
CA LEU A 45 1.18 -3.14 6.74
C LEU A 45 -0.25 -3.05 7.29
N PHE A 46 -1.24 -3.24 6.42
CA PHE A 46 -2.65 -3.27 6.78
C PHE A 46 -2.99 -4.47 7.68
N GLU A 47 -2.49 -5.67 7.35
CA GLU A 47 -2.62 -6.86 8.20
C GLU A 47 -1.97 -6.67 9.58
N ASN A 48 -0.90 -5.88 9.67
CA ASN A 48 -0.24 -5.55 10.93
C ASN A 48 -0.98 -4.46 11.75
N GLY A 49 -2.19 -4.06 11.32
CA GLY A 49 -3.06 -3.13 12.05
C GLY A 49 -2.99 -1.67 11.61
N CYS A 50 -2.24 -1.34 10.54
CA CYS A 50 -2.20 0.01 10.00
C CYS A 50 -3.41 0.26 9.09
N ARG A 51 -4.47 0.87 9.66
CA ARG A 51 -5.75 1.12 8.95
C ARG A 51 -5.94 2.55 8.47
N ASP A 52 -5.00 3.44 8.76
CA ASP A 52 -5.06 4.81 8.26
C ASP A 52 -4.33 4.91 6.91
N PRO A 53 -4.96 5.49 5.86
CA PRO A 53 -4.38 5.56 4.52
C PRO A 53 -3.14 6.47 4.46
N VAL A 54 -3.09 7.53 5.28
CA VAL A 54 -1.95 8.45 5.34
C VAL A 54 -0.78 7.75 6.03
N GLU A 55 -1.03 7.12 7.17
CA GLU A 55 -0.02 6.35 7.90
C GLU A 55 0.55 5.19 7.05
N LEU A 56 -0.32 4.50 6.30
CA LEU A 56 0.10 3.47 5.34
C LEU A 56 1.02 4.03 4.26
N SER A 57 0.65 5.15 3.66
CA SER A 57 1.47 5.82 2.63
C SER A 57 2.83 6.25 3.18
N GLU A 58 2.86 6.84 4.37
CA GLU A 58 4.11 7.24 5.03
C GLU A 58 4.99 6.04 5.37
N LYS A 59 4.43 4.95 5.89
CA LYS A 59 5.16 3.71 6.16
C LYS A 59 5.69 3.05 4.89
N LEU A 60 4.93 3.10 3.79
CA LEU A 60 5.39 2.65 2.47
C LEU A 60 6.57 3.49 1.98
N LYS A 61 6.48 4.81 2.08
CA LYS A 61 7.56 5.76 1.75
C LYS A 61 8.80 5.51 2.60
N ALA A 62 8.65 5.31 3.91
CA ALA A 62 9.74 5.07 4.85
C ALA A 62 10.47 3.73 4.60
N LYS A 63 9.76 2.71 4.11
CA LYS A 63 10.36 1.42 3.75
C LYS A 63 11.13 1.46 2.42
N ARG A 64 10.92 2.48 1.60
CA ARG A 64 11.71 2.70 0.38
C ARG A 64 13.10 3.18 0.81
N LYS A 65 14.01 2.23 1.06
CA LYS A 65 15.42 2.52 1.33
C LYS A 65 15.93 3.49 0.26
N PRO A 66 16.58 4.62 0.61
CA PRO A 66 17.37 5.35 -0.37
C PRO A 66 18.44 4.36 -0.87
N ALA A 67 18.47 4.17 -2.18
CA ALA A 67 19.55 3.45 -2.85
C ALA A 67 20.88 4.16 -2.59
#